data_AF-A0A5A7MGV1-F1
#
_entry.id   AF-A0A5A7MGV1-F1
#
_cell.length_a   1.000
_cell.length_b   1.000
_cell.length_c   1.000
_cell.angle_alpha   90.00
_cell.angle_beta   90.00
_cell.angle_gamma   90.00
#
_symmetry.space_group_name_H-M   'P 1'
#
loop_
_entity.id
_entity.type
_entity.pdbx_description
1 polymer ?
#
loop_
_entity_poly.entity_id
_entity_poly.type
_entity_poly.pdbx_seq_one_letter_code
_entity_poly.pdbx_strand_id
1 'polypeptide(L)'
;MIMGGDKNSGAAEAAEPRQSGMSWADNKWEQGRRFFGEYAAYLILFGLVVALWILWYVWGADFLGRMVCANQLDTDDCTKLTRLGQVGDLFGGVNALFAALAFAAVAYSSHLARKVYQSDREIEQDQIYAEQVKTSYEWAFAAFTNGIPSAPLNSREIWLTTARHLIRAEDIAEYIKTPAHKLIVEEHREHWRRKFLQVVQMLEGEQNLHKTYFPGIEATSAQVILNFTHWPEEREDPIDWAKEHGSYPNSYKGKIGIYLREYMQEEIERKEEERRRRKAEKVR
;
A
#
# COMPACT_ATOMS: atom_id res chain seq x y z
N MET A 1 -29.88 35.04 20.33
CA MET A 1 -30.44 35.34 18.98
C MET A 1 -29.22 35.41 18.08
N ILE A 2 -28.73 34.37 17.39
CA ILE A 2 -29.28 33.28 16.54
C ILE A 2 -28.48 32.01 16.94
N MET A 3 -29.04 30.88 17.39
CA MET A 3 -29.81 29.80 16.71
C MET A 3 -29.02 28.99 15.65
N GLY A 4 -28.77 27.70 15.97
CA GLY A 4 -28.63 26.57 15.02
C GLY A 4 -27.33 26.52 14.21
N GLY A 5 -26.75 25.36 13.87
CA GLY A 5 -27.20 23.98 13.91
C GLY A 5 -26.22 23.12 13.09
N ASP A 6 -26.42 21.81 13.19
CA ASP A 6 -25.89 20.70 12.38
C ASP A 6 -24.45 20.22 12.64
N LYS A 7 -24.27 19.09 13.34
CA LYS A 7 -24.45 17.68 12.89
C LYS A 7 -23.41 17.26 11.85
N ASN A 8 -22.25 16.82 12.34
CA ASN A 8 -21.39 15.92 11.59
C ASN A 8 -21.46 14.52 12.21
N SER A 9 -22.48 13.78 11.77
CA SER A 9 -22.49 12.32 11.78
C SER A 9 -21.72 11.86 10.54
N GLY A 10 -20.44 11.52 10.70
CA GLY A 10 -19.56 11.05 9.63
C GLY A 10 -19.03 9.66 9.94
N ALA A 11 -19.76 8.65 9.46
CA ALA A 11 -19.38 7.26 9.20
C ALA A 11 -18.27 6.63 10.06
N ALA A 12 -18.69 5.77 10.98
CA ALA A 12 -17.87 4.66 11.46
C ALA A 12 -17.44 3.81 10.25
N GLU A 13 -16.17 3.94 9.88
CA GLU A 13 -15.49 3.08 8.92
C GLU A 13 -15.53 1.66 9.50
N ALA A 14 -16.41 0.83 8.93
CA ALA A 14 -16.57 -0.55 9.35
C ALA A 14 -15.26 -1.29 9.09
N ALA A 15 -14.50 -1.52 10.16
CA ALA A 15 -13.30 -2.32 10.15
C ALA A 15 -13.59 -3.67 9.48
N GLU A 16 -13.01 -3.88 8.31
CA GLU A 16 -13.14 -5.14 7.59
C GLU A 16 -12.58 -6.28 8.46
N PRO A 17 -13.32 -7.38 8.65
CA PRO A 17 -12.83 -8.52 9.41
C PRO A 17 -11.60 -9.08 8.71
N ARG A 18 -10.46 -9.12 9.42
CA ARG A 18 -9.24 -9.84 9.01
C ARG A 18 -9.64 -11.24 8.57
N GLN A 19 -9.56 -11.50 7.25
CA GLN A 19 -9.89 -12.78 6.66
C GLN A 19 -9.00 -13.85 7.27
N SER A 20 -9.62 -14.69 8.10
CA SER A 20 -8.98 -15.82 8.74
C SER A 20 -8.54 -16.84 7.70
N GLY A 21 -7.25 -17.13 7.70
CA GLY A 21 -6.54 -18.24 7.03
C GLY A 21 -7.40 -19.17 6.18
N MET A 22 -7.59 -18.80 4.92
CA MET A 22 -8.05 -19.74 3.90
C MET A 22 -6.93 -20.76 3.68
N SER A 23 -7.25 -22.05 3.81
CA SER A 23 -6.30 -23.15 3.64
C SER A 23 -5.61 -23.04 2.28
N TRP A 24 -4.30 -23.30 2.23
CA TRP A 24 -3.50 -23.27 0.99
C TRP A 24 -4.11 -24.12 -0.14
N ALA A 25 -4.86 -25.18 0.21
CA ALA A 25 -5.58 -26.00 -0.75
C ALA A 25 -6.81 -25.29 -1.34
N ASP A 26 -7.56 -24.56 -0.53
CA ASP A 26 -8.76 -23.84 -0.98
C ASP A 26 -8.40 -22.69 -1.93
N ASN A 27 -7.28 -22.01 -1.65
CA ASN A 27 -6.80 -20.92 -2.51
C ASN A 27 -6.38 -21.44 -3.91
N LYS A 28 -5.78 -22.64 -4.00
CA LYS A 28 -5.44 -23.27 -5.30
C LYS A 28 -6.68 -23.73 -6.09
N TRP A 29 -7.69 -24.26 -5.41
CA TRP A 29 -8.93 -24.67 -6.06
C TRP A 29 -9.74 -23.48 -6.58
N GLU A 30 -9.78 -22.36 -5.85
CA GLU A 30 -10.41 -21.13 -6.33
C GLU A 30 -9.62 -20.49 -7.48
N GLN A 31 -8.29 -20.48 -7.43
CA GLN A 31 -7.45 -20.02 -8.55
C GLN A 31 -7.72 -20.86 -9.80
N GLY A 32 -7.74 -22.19 -9.68
CA GLY A 32 -8.03 -23.09 -10.80
C GLY A 32 -9.42 -22.87 -11.38
N ARG A 33 -10.44 -22.67 -10.54
CA ARG A 33 -11.83 -22.46 -11.00
C ARG A 33 -12.00 -21.14 -11.75
N ARG A 34 -11.31 -20.08 -11.32
CA ARG A 34 -11.27 -18.79 -12.05
C ARG A 34 -10.57 -18.94 -13.39
N PHE A 35 -9.42 -19.62 -13.43
CA PHE A 35 -8.71 -19.92 -14.68
C PHE A 35 -9.59 -20.69 -15.68
N PHE A 36 -10.21 -21.80 -15.26
CA PHE A 36 -11.08 -22.58 -16.16
C PHE A 36 -12.33 -21.81 -16.61
N GLY A 37 -12.91 -20.98 -15.72
CA GLY A 37 -14.05 -20.13 -16.06
C GLY A 37 -13.73 -19.09 -17.13
N GLU A 38 -12.56 -18.43 -17.02
CA GLU A 38 -12.11 -17.45 -18.01
C GLU A 38 -11.82 -18.09 -19.37
N TYR A 39 -11.12 -19.23 -19.41
CA TYR A 39 -10.86 -19.96 -20.66
C TYR A 39 -12.14 -20.46 -21.33
N ALA A 40 -13.11 -20.95 -20.56
CA ALA A 40 -14.41 -21.36 -21.10
C ALA A 40 -15.16 -20.17 -21.71
N ALA A 41 -15.13 -19.01 -21.07
CA ALA A 41 -15.73 -17.79 -21.61
C ALA A 41 -15.08 -17.36 -22.95
N TYR A 42 -13.75 -17.43 -23.06
CA TYR A 42 -13.05 -17.13 -24.32
C TYR A 42 -13.38 -18.13 -25.44
N LEU A 43 -13.48 -19.43 -25.14
CA LEU A 43 -13.86 -20.45 -26.12
C LEU A 43 -15.31 -20.28 -26.59
N ILE A 44 -16.23 -19.92 -25.68
CA ILE A 44 -17.61 -19.62 -26.03
C ILE A 44 -17.67 -18.37 -26.90
N LEU A 45 -16.97 -17.30 -26.53
CA LEU A 45 -16.91 -16.07 -27.33
C LEU A 45 -16.35 -16.33 -28.73
N PHE A 46 -15.25 -17.08 -28.83
CA PHE A 46 -14.66 -17.48 -30.11
C PHE A 46 -15.65 -18.32 -30.93
N GLY A 47 -16.29 -19.31 -30.30
CA GLY A 47 -17.32 -20.12 -30.93
C GLY A 47 -18.50 -19.29 -31.45
N LEU A 48 -18.93 -18.26 -30.71
CA LEU A 48 -19.97 -17.32 -31.13
C LEU A 48 -19.53 -16.49 -32.34
N VAL A 49 -18.29 -16.01 -32.37
CA VAL A 49 -17.74 -15.27 -33.51
C VAL A 49 -17.69 -16.15 -34.76
N VAL A 50 -17.22 -17.39 -34.63
CA VAL A 50 -17.18 -18.37 -35.75
C VAL A 50 -18.59 -18.72 -36.21
N ALA A 51 -19.52 -18.96 -35.28
CA ALA A 51 -20.91 -19.25 -35.60
C ALA A 51 -21.60 -18.07 -36.29
N LEU A 52 -21.36 -16.84 -35.83
CA LEU A 52 -21.83 -15.61 -36.48
C LEU A 52 -21.28 -15.50 -37.91
N TRP A 53 -20.00 -15.82 -38.11
CA TRP A 53 -19.35 -15.78 -39.41
C TRP A 53 -19.93 -16.83 -40.37
N ILE A 54 -20.15 -18.06 -39.90
CA ILE A 54 -20.80 -19.13 -40.67
C ILE A 54 -22.26 -18.76 -40.99
N LEU A 55 -23.01 -18.27 -40.00
CA LEU A 55 -24.41 -17.88 -40.18
C LEU A 55 -24.53 -16.74 -41.20
N TRP A 56 -23.63 -15.76 -41.12
CA TRP A 56 -23.57 -14.67 -42.10
C TRP A 56 -23.16 -15.17 -43.50
N TYR A 57 -22.22 -16.11 -43.61
CA TYR A 57 -21.84 -16.72 -44.88
C TYR A 57 -22.99 -17.49 -45.54
N VAL A 58 -23.71 -18.31 -44.76
CA VAL A 58 -24.77 -19.19 -45.28
C VAL A 58 -26.07 -18.42 -45.54
N TRP A 59 -26.48 -17.55 -44.62
CA TRP A 59 -27.77 -16.86 -44.69
C TRP A 59 -27.64 -15.40 -45.10
N GLY A 60 -26.64 -14.69 -44.57
CA GLY A 60 -26.46 -13.26 -44.80
C GLY A 60 -26.26 -12.93 -46.28
N ALA A 61 -25.40 -13.70 -46.97
CA ALA A 61 -25.13 -13.50 -48.39
C ALA A 61 -26.38 -13.66 -49.27
N ASP A 62 -27.20 -14.69 -49.02
CA ASP A 62 -28.42 -14.93 -49.80
C ASP A 62 -29.53 -13.93 -49.44
N PHE A 63 -29.71 -13.62 -48.16
CA PHE A 63 -30.67 -12.63 -47.68
C PHE A 63 -30.40 -11.22 -48.25
N LEU A 64 -29.15 -10.78 -48.22
CA LEU A 64 -28.75 -9.49 -48.79
C LEU A 64 -28.88 -9.48 -50.31
N GLY A 65 -28.53 -10.58 -50.98
CA GLY A 65 -28.74 -10.75 -52.40
C GLY A 65 -30.21 -10.57 -52.80
N ARG A 66 -31.15 -11.04 -51.97
CA ARG A 66 -32.60 -10.85 -52.18
C ARG A 66 -33.05 -9.42 -51.89
N MET A 67 -32.55 -8.79 -50.82
CA MET A 67 -32.87 -7.40 -50.45
C MET A 67 -32.43 -6.39 -51.52
N VAL A 68 -31.22 -6.52 -52.05
CA VAL A 68 -30.69 -5.58 -53.07
C VAL A 68 -31.44 -5.73 -54.40
N CYS A 69 -31.78 -6.97 -54.79
CA CYS A 69 -32.52 -7.23 -56.02
C CYS A 69 -34.03 -6.98 -55.91
N ALA A 70 -34.59 -6.81 -54.71
CA ALA A 70 -36.04 -6.65 -54.53
C ALA A 70 -36.59 -5.31 -55.07
N ASN A 71 -35.73 -4.31 -55.35
CA ASN A 71 -36.14 -2.98 -55.80
C ASN A 71 -35.81 -2.66 -57.27
N GLN A 72 -35.26 -3.60 -58.05
CA GLN A 72 -34.87 -3.35 -59.45
C GLN A 72 -35.68 -4.24 -60.40
N LEU A 73 -36.60 -3.61 -61.14
CA LEU A 73 -37.70 -4.23 -61.87
C LEU A 73 -37.36 -4.74 -63.29
N ASP A 74 -36.08 -4.91 -63.63
CA ASP A 74 -35.68 -5.35 -64.98
C ASP A 74 -34.70 -6.53 -64.92
N THR A 75 -35.09 -7.65 -65.52
CA THR A 75 -34.83 -8.99 -64.99
C THR A 75 -33.66 -9.78 -65.57
N ASP A 76 -32.91 -9.32 -66.57
CA ASP A 76 -31.95 -10.22 -67.23
C ASP A 76 -30.45 -9.87 -67.05
N ASP A 77 -30.06 -8.60 -66.86
CA ASP A 77 -28.63 -8.21 -66.83
C ASP A 77 -28.03 -7.98 -65.42
N CYS A 78 -28.83 -8.12 -64.36
CA CYS A 78 -28.35 -7.94 -62.98
C CYS A 78 -27.54 -9.14 -62.44
N THR A 79 -27.40 -10.22 -63.21
CA THR A 79 -27.26 -11.55 -62.63
C THR A 79 -25.85 -12.01 -62.30
N LYS A 80 -24.77 -11.37 -62.77
CA LYS A 80 -23.40 -11.89 -62.50
C LYS A 80 -22.37 -10.84 -62.05
N LEU A 81 -21.99 -9.84 -62.84
CA LEU A 81 -20.85 -8.97 -62.48
C LEU A 81 -21.16 -7.91 -61.42
N THR A 82 -22.29 -7.19 -61.52
CA THR A 82 -22.65 -6.12 -60.56
C THR A 82 -22.93 -6.70 -59.15
N ARG A 83 -23.47 -7.92 -59.11
CA ARG A 83 -23.73 -8.70 -57.89
C ARG A 83 -22.44 -9.12 -57.18
N LEU A 84 -21.37 -9.43 -57.94
CA LEU A 84 -20.05 -9.75 -57.39
C LEU A 84 -19.36 -8.51 -56.79
N GLY A 85 -19.49 -7.33 -57.42
CA GLY A 85 -18.96 -6.07 -56.90
C GLY A 85 -19.63 -5.60 -55.60
N GLN A 86 -20.96 -5.55 -55.58
CA GLN A 86 -21.72 -5.10 -54.40
C GLN A 86 -21.57 -6.05 -53.20
N VAL A 87 -21.47 -7.36 -53.44
CA VAL A 87 -21.15 -8.33 -52.39
C VAL A 87 -19.74 -8.05 -51.86
N GLY A 88 -18.75 -7.83 -52.73
CA GLY A 88 -17.39 -7.46 -52.34
C GLY A 88 -17.31 -6.20 -51.46
N ASP A 89 -18.05 -5.15 -51.79
CA ASP A 89 -18.10 -3.90 -51.01
C ASP A 89 -18.68 -4.13 -49.60
N LEU A 90 -19.69 -4.98 -49.49
CA LEU A 90 -20.32 -5.30 -48.20
C LEU A 90 -19.41 -6.17 -47.33
N PHE A 91 -18.70 -7.13 -47.92
CA PHE A 91 -17.60 -7.86 -47.25
C PHE A 91 -16.51 -6.90 -46.78
N GLY A 92 -16.13 -5.93 -47.61
CA GLY A 92 -15.18 -4.87 -47.27
C GLY A 92 -15.64 -4.06 -46.05
N GLY A 93 -16.92 -3.66 -46.01
CA GLY A 93 -17.52 -2.93 -44.89
C GLY A 93 -17.55 -3.72 -43.57
N VAL A 94 -17.93 -5.01 -43.62
CA VAL A 94 -17.93 -5.88 -42.42
C VAL A 94 -16.51 -6.10 -41.90
N ASN A 95 -15.55 -6.38 -42.78
CA ASN A 95 -14.14 -6.52 -42.39
C ASN A 95 -13.58 -5.21 -41.83
N ALA A 96 -13.93 -4.06 -42.40
CA ALA A 96 -13.54 -2.75 -41.89
C ALA A 96 -14.11 -2.51 -40.49
N LEU A 97 -15.36 -2.91 -40.21
CA LEU A 97 -15.96 -2.81 -38.88
C LEU A 97 -15.21 -3.67 -37.85
N PHE A 98 -14.93 -4.94 -38.16
CA PHE A 98 -14.17 -5.81 -37.26
C PHE A 98 -12.74 -5.31 -37.04
N ALA A 99 -12.07 -4.83 -38.09
CA ALA A 99 -10.75 -4.22 -37.96
C ALA A 99 -10.80 -2.98 -37.07
N ALA A 100 -11.82 -2.12 -37.22
CA ALA A 100 -12.01 -0.94 -36.37
C ALA A 100 -12.26 -1.33 -34.90
N LEU A 101 -13.09 -2.34 -34.65
CA LEU A 101 -13.34 -2.85 -33.29
C LEU A 101 -12.08 -3.47 -32.66
N ALA A 102 -11.33 -4.27 -33.42
CA ALA A 102 -10.07 -4.84 -32.96
C ALA A 102 -9.05 -3.74 -32.64
N PHE A 103 -8.94 -2.72 -33.50
CA PHE A 103 -8.07 -1.58 -33.27
C PHE A 103 -8.49 -0.79 -32.02
N ALA A 104 -9.79 -0.55 -31.83
CA ALA A 104 -10.31 0.09 -30.63
C ALA A 104 -10.00 -0.71 -29.36
N ALA A 105 -10.15 -2.04 -29.41
CA ALA A 105 -9.81 -2.92 -28.30
C ALA A 105 -8.31 -2.87 -27.95
N VAL A 106 -7.42 -2.88 -28.96
CA VAL A 106 -5.97 -2.74 -28.77
C VAL A 106 -5.60 -1.35 -28.23
N ALA A 107 -6.23 -0.29 -28.72
CA ALA A 107 -6.02 1.06 -28.22
C ALA A 107 -6.45 1.18 -26.75
N TYR A 108 -7.59 0.59 -26.39
CA TYR A 108 -8.09 0.55 -25.02
C TYR A 108 -7.19 -0.27 -24.09
N SER A 109 -6.79 -1.48 -24.49
CA SER A 109 -5.90 -2.32 -23.68
C SER A 109 -4.54 -1.66 -23.47
N SER A 110 -3.99 -1.01 -24.52
CA SER A 110 -2.76 -0.23 -24.42
C SER A 110 -2.90 0.96 -23.47
N HIS A 111 -4.05 1.62 -23.43
CA HIS A 111 -4.31 2.70 -22.49
C HIS A 111 -4.36 2.20 -21.03
N LEU A 112 -5.04 1.07 -20.78
CA LEU A 112 -5.10 0.47 -19.45
C LEU A 112 -3.72 -0.02 -18.98
N ALA A 113 -2.97 -0.68 -19.87
CA ALA A 113 -1.61 -1.14 -19.59
C ALA A 113 -0.69 0.02 -19.19
N ARG A 114 -0.81 1.19 -19.83
CA ARG A 114 -0.04 2.39 -19.45
C ARG A 114 -0.37 2.87 -18.04
N LYS A 115 -1.64 2.83 -17.61
CA LYS A 115 -2.02 3.22 -16.25
C LYS A 115 -1.47 2.28 -15.20
N VAL A 116 -1.58 0.97 -15.43
CA VAL A 116 -1.04 -0.07 -14.54
C VAL A 116 0.48 0.09 -14.44
N TYR A 117 1.15 0.24 -15.59
CA TYR A 117 2.60 0.43 -15.64
C TYR A 117 3.11 1.66 -14.88
N GLN A 118 2.36 2.77 -14.90
CA GLN A 118 2.69 3.96 -14.12
C GLN A 118 2.59 3.69 -12.62
N SER A 119 1.51 3.04 -12.17
CA SER A 119 1.35 2.64 -10.76
C SER A 119 2.45 1.68 -10.32
N ASP A 120 2.78 0.68 -11.14
CA ASP A 120 3.84 -0.29 -10.83
C ASP A 120 5.20 0.38 -10.71
N ARG A 121 5.50 1.35 -11.59
CA ARG A 121 6.74 2.14 -11.51
C ARG A 121 6.80 2.98 -10.24
N GLU A 122 5.70 3.57 -9.78
CA GLU A 122 5.69 4.33 -8.53
C GLU A 122 5.95 3.41 -7.32
N ILE A 123 5.34 2.22 -7.30
CA ILE A 123 5.57 1.21 -6.26
C ILE A 123 7.04 0.76 -6.25
N GLU A 124 7.62 0.50 -7.42
CA GLU A 124 9.03 0.10 -7.55
C GLU A 124 9.98 1.23 -7.10
N GLN A 125 9.69 2.48 -7.46
CA GLN A 125 10.48 3.63 -7.01
C GLN A 125 10.40 3.81 -5.49
N ASP A 126 9.21 3.71 -4.92
CA ASP A 126 9.00 3.80 -3.47
C ASP A 126 9.72 2.67 -2.73
N GLN A 127 9.78 1.47 -3.29
CA GLN A 127 10.55 0.35 -2.74
C GLN A 127 12.06 0.66 -2.71
N ILE A 128 12.60 1.23 -3.79
CA ILE A 128 14.01 1.64 -3.86
C ILE A 128 14.31 2.71 -2.80
N TYR A 129 13.44 3.70 -2.64
CA TYR A 129 13.58 4.72 -1.62
C TYR A 129 13.51 4.14 -0.20
N ALA A 130 12.55 3.25 0.07
CA ALA A 130 12.41 2.61 1.38
C ALA A 130 13.67 1.81 1.78
N GLU A 131 14.25 1.03 0.86
CA GLU A 131 15.51 0.32 1.12
C GLU A 131 16.66 1.30 1.36
N GLN A 132 16.76 2.38 0.58
CA GLN A 132 17.80 3.39 0.77
C GLN A 132 17.67 4.11 2.13
N VAL A 133 16.45 4.36 2.61
CA VAL A 133 16.20 4.93 3.95
C VAL A 133 16.72 3.97 5.03
N LYS A 134 16.35 2.71 4.96
CA LYS A 134 16.82 1.66 5.87
C LYS A 134 18.35 1.57 5.90
N THR A 135 18.99 1.51 4.73
CA THR A 135 20.45 1.50 4.62
C THR A 135 21.09 2.77 5.19
N SER A 136 20.45 3.93 5.03
CA SER A 136 20.95 5.19 5.60
C SER A 136 20.91 5.17 7.13
N TYR A 137 19.90 4.57 7.74
CA TYR A 137 19.88 4.35 9.20
C TYR A 137 20.94 3.34 9.66
N GLU A 138 21.16 2.27 8.91
CA GLU A 138 22.22 1.29 9.18
C GLU A 138 23.61 1.96 9.18
N TRP A 139 23.89 2.79 8.18
CA TRP A 139 25.12 3.57 8.10
C TRP A 139 25.24 4.59 9.22
N ALA A 140 24.15 5.29 9.56
CA ALA A 140 24.15 6.23 10.69
C ALA A 140 24.54 5.52 11.98
N PHE A 141 23.93 4.36 12.25
CA PHE A 141 24.17 3.59 13.47
C PHE A 141 25.56 2.97 13.49
N ALA A 142 26.02 2.40 12.37
CA ALA A 142 27.36 1.84 12.24
C ALA A 142 28.44 2.93 12.44
N ALA A 143 28.25 4.12 11.88
CA ALA A 143 29.13 5.26 12.12
C ALA A 143 29.13 5.67 13.60
N PHE A 144 27.96 5.73 14.23
CA PHE A 144 27.82 6.14 15.63
C PHE A 144 28.52 5.19 16.60
N THR A 145 28.39 3.89 16.34
CA THR A 145 28.91 2.81 17.17
C THR A 145 30.31 2.36 16.77
N ASN A 146 30.88 2.93 15.70
CA ASN A 146 32.12 2.43 15.07
C ASN A 146 32.07 0.90 14.81
N GLY A 147 30.89 0.37 14.47
CA GLY A 147 30.65 -1.05 14.23
C GLY A 147 30.47 -1.93 15.46
N ILE A 148 30.62 -1.42 16.69
CA ILE A 148 30.45 -2.18 17.94
C ILE A 148 29.40 -1.49 18.79
N PRO A 149 28.30 -2.16 19.20
CA PRO A 149 27.23 -1.55 20.00
C PRO A 149 27.69 -1.25 21.43
N SER A 150 28.50 -0.20 21.57
CA SER A 150 29.04 0.38 22.79
C SER A 150 28.77 1.89 22.80
N ALA A 151 29.11 2.55 23.90
CA ALA A 151 29.13 4.00 23.96
C ALA A 151 29.93 4.59 22.77
N PRO A 152 29.40 5.59 22.05
CA PRO A 152 30.10 6.23 20.94
C PRO A 152 31.36 6.94 21.46
N LEU A 153 32.33 7.09 20.59
CA LEU A 153 33.51 7.90 20.88
C LEU A 153 33.12 9.39 20.89
N ASN A 154 33.70 10.16 21.81
CA ASN A 154 33.63 11.63 21.78
C ASN A 154 34.50 12.16 20.63
N SER A 155 33.95 12.14 19.42
CA SER A 155 34.60 12.63 18.20
C SER A 155 33.62 13.42 17.34
N ARG A 156 34.00 14.66 17.00
CA ARG A 156 33.21 15.54 16.12
C ARG A 156 32.77 14.87 14.83
N GLU A 157 33.67 14.12 14.22
CA GLU A 157 33.48 13.51 12.90
C GLU A 157 32.42 12.42 12.92
N ILE A 158 32.43 11.57 13.96
CA ILE A 158 31.46 10.49 14.14
C ILE A 158 30.06 11.09 14.29
N TRP A 159 29.89 12.04 15.20
CA TRP A 159 28.59 12.67 15.46
C TRP A 159 28.04 13.40 14.24
N LEU A 160 28.88 14.16 13.52
CA LEU A 160 28.47 14.82 12.28
C LEU A 160 28.08 13.82 11.18
N THR A 161 28.84 12.74 11.03
CA THR A 161 28.57 11.72 10.00
C THR A 161 27.26 11.00 10.28
N THR A 162 27.05 10.59 11.53
CA THR A 162 25.77 10.01 11.98
C THR A 162 24.60 10.95 11.73
N ALA A 163 24.70 12.21 12.17
CA ALA A 163 23.61 13.19 11.98
C ALA A 163 23.27 13.42 10.51
N ARG A 164 24.27 13.47 9.62
CA ARG A 164 24.06 13.61 8.17
C ARG A 164 23.34 12.41 7.55
N HIS A 165 23.65 11.20 8.01
CA HIS A 165 22.94 10.01 7.54
C HIS A 165 21.50 9.97 8.02
N LEU A 166 21.23 10.38 9.26
CA LEU A 166 19.86 10.50 9.79
C LEU A 166 19.05 11.53 8.99
N ILE A 167 19.56 12.74 8.80
CA ILE A 167 18.88 13.79 8.01
C ILE A 167 18.60 13.30 6.59
N ARG A 168 19.58 12.67 5.94
CA ARG A 168 19.40 12.15 4.58
C ARG A 168 18.37 11.02 4.52
N ALA A 169 18.27 10.19 5.55
CA ALA A 169 17.23 9.17 5.63
C ALA A 169 15.83 9.82 5.70
N GLU A 170 15.69 10.88 6.49
CA GLU A 170 14.44 11.65 6.58
C GLU A 170 14.10 12.35 5.25
N ASP A 171 15.08 13.00 4.60
CA ASP A 171 14.91 13.64 3.30
C ASP A 171 14.44 12.63 2.23
N ILE A 172 14.98 11.42 2.22
CA ILE A 172 14.59 10.38 1.24
C ILE A 172 13.19 9.86 1.53
N ALA A 173 12.81 9.75 2.81
CA ALA A 173 11.49 9.28 3.20
C ALA A 173 10.36 10.20 2.70
N GLU A 174 10.62 11.49 2.48
CA GLU A 174 9.65 12.45 1.91
C GLU A 174 9.25 12.14 0.46
N TYR A 175 10.11 11.46 -0.30
CA TYR A 175 9.82 11.11 -1.71
C TYR A 175 8.90 9.92 -1.86
N ILE A 176 8.69 9.14 -0.79
CA ILE A 176 7.84 7.95 -0.81
C ILE A 176 6.38 8.38 -0.86
N LYS A 177 5.63 7.91 -1.87
CA LYS A 177 4.22 8.28 -2.04
C LYS A 177 3.25 7.27 -1.44
N THR A 178 3.54 5.99 -1.65
CA THR A 178 2.63 4.88 -1.35
C THR A 178 2.50 4.68 0.16
N PRO A 179 1.26 4.62 0.71
CA PRO A 179 1.05 4.43 2.16
C PRO A 179 1.71 3.19 2.74
N ALA A 180 1.73 2.08 1.98
CA ALA A 180 2.37 0.84 2.42
C ALA A 180 3.88 1.00 2.65
N HIS A 181 4.59 1.68 1.73
CA HIS A 181 6.03 1.92 1.87
C HIS A 181 6.34 2.96 2.95
N LYS A 182 5.47 3.96 3.15
CA LYS A 182 5.58 4.87 4.30
C LYS A 182 5.53 4.10 5.61
N LEU A 183 4.57 3.18 5.76
CA LEU A 183 4.45 2.35 6.96
C LEU A 183 5.72 1.51 7.21
N ILE A 184 6.29 0.90 6.15
CA ILE A 184 7.55 0.14 6.24
C ILE A 184 8.69 1.03 6.73
N VAL A 185 8.81 2.25 6.17
CA VAL A 185 9.83 3.22 6.61
C VAL A 185 9.62 3.63 8.06
N GLU A 186 8.37 3.83 8.51
CA GLU A 186 8.09 4.13 9.90
C GLU A 186 8.50 2.99 10.85
N GLU A 187 8.30 1.74 10.45
CA GLU A 187 8.76 0.57 11.21
C GLU A 187 10.30 0.55 11.33
N HIS A 188 11.00 0.81 10.22
CA HIS A 188 12.46 0.95 10.24
C HIS A 188 12.91 2.11 11.12
N ARG A 189 12.26 3.28 11.02
CA ARG A 189 12.57 4.44 11.85
C ARG A 189 12.44 4.11 13.33
N GLU A 190 11.36 3.42 13.73
CA GLU A 190 11.15 3.02 15.12
C GLU A 190 12.20 2.01 15.61
N HIS A 191 12.51 1.00 14.79
CA HIS A 191 13.56 0.02 15.09
C HIS A 191 14.89 0.72 15.39
N TRP A 192 15.30 1.63 14.51
CA TRP A 192 16.57 2.34 14.66
C TRP A 192 16.54 3.36 15.78
N ARG A 193 15.44 4.09 15.97
CA ARG A 193 15.25 4.98 17.12
C ARG A 193 15.53 4.26 18.43
N ARG A 194 14.98 3.05 18.61
CA ARG A 194 15.22 2.24 19.81
C ARG A 194 16.70 1.86 19.96
N LYS A 195 17.37 1.49 18.87
CA LYS A 195 18.80 1.15 18.87
C LYS A 195 19.67 2.34 19.27
N PHE A 196 19.41 3.52 18.72
CA PHE A 196 20.10 4.74 19.12
C PHE A 196 19.82 5.09 20.59
N LEU A 197 18.57 4.98 21.03
CA LEU A 197 18.20 5.23 22.43
C LEU A 197 18.99 4.32 23.39
N GLN A 198 19.14 3.03 23.09
CA GLN A 198 19.93 2.11 23.92
C GLN A 198 21.38 2.58 24.07
N VAL A 199 22.00 3.02 22.98
CA VAL A 199 23.38 3.52 23.00
C VAL A 199 23.49 4.84 23.78
N VAL A 200 22.51 5.74 23.63
CA VAL A 200 22.45 6.99 24.39
C VAL A 200 22.27 6.72 25.89
N GLN A 201 21.42 5.76 26.28
CA GLN A 201 21.23 5.38 27.69
C GLN A 201 22.51 4.79 28.31
N MET A 202 23.33 4.07 27.53
CA MET A 202 24.64 3.60 27.98
C MET A 202 25.57 4.78 28.31
N LEU A 203 25.55 5.85 27.50
CA LEU A 203 26.32 7.07 27.81
C LEU A 203 25.85 7.75 29.10
N GLU A 204 24.54 7.77 29.36
CA GLU A 204 23.98 8.32 30.60
C GLU A 204 24.48 7.55 31.82
N GLY A 205 24.46 6.21 31.74
CA GLY A 205 24.84 5.32 32.85
C GLY A 205 26.35 5.18 33.08
N GLU A 206 27.16 5.06 32.02
CA GLU A 206 28.60 4.78 32.14
C GLU A 206 29.45 6.06 32.27
N GLN A 207 29.06 7.14 31.59
CA GLN A 207 29.90 8.35 31.46
C GLN A 207 29.36 9.54 32.28
N ASN A 208 28.26 9.34 33.04
CA ASN A 208 27.59 10.40 33.80
C ASN A 208 27.31 11.64 32.96
N LEU A 209 27.07 11.51 31.63
CA LEU A 209 26.84 12.56 30.62
C LEU A 209 27.21 13.99 31.10
N HIS A 210 28.45 14.13 31.57
CA HIS A 210 28.83 15.35 32.27
C HIS A 210 29.11 16.39 31.21
N LYS A 211 29.08 17.70 31.56
CA LYS A 211 29.48 18.78 30.64
C LYS A 211 30.84 18.55 29.96
N THR A 212 31.64 17.62 30.48
CA THR A 212 32.96 17.21 29.97
C THR A 212 32.93 16.16 28.85
N TYR A 213 31.79 15.53 28.54
CA TYR A 213 31.69 14.59 27.41
C TYR A 213 31.40 15.30 26.07
N PHE A 214 30.70 16.44 26.10
CA PHE A 214 30.38 17.22 24.89
C PHE A 214 31.49 18.11 24.30
N PRO A 215 32.58 18.52 25.01
CA PRO A 215 33.67 19.26 24.39
C PRO A 215 34.28 18.42 23.27
N GLY A 216 34.20 18.94 22.04
CA GLY A 216 34.65 18.25 20.83
C GLY A 216 33.52 17.73 19.94
N ILE A 217 32.28 17.66 20.43
CA ILE A 217 31.10 17.31 19.63
C ILE A 217 30.48 18.59 19.05
N GLU A 218 29.98 18.51 17.82
CA GLU A 218 29.24 19.60 17.20
C GLU A 218 27.79 19.60 17.73
N ALA A 219 27.33 20.72 18.29
CA ALA A 219 26.09 20.79 19.06
C ALA A 219 24.85 20.43 18.25
N THR A 220 24.76 20.85 16.98
CA THR A 220 23.62 20.53 16.10
C THR A 220 23.55 19.04 15.82
N SER A 221 24.68 18.38 15.59
CA SER A 221 24.72 16.93 15.37
C SER A 221 24.24 16.14 16.59
N ALA A 222 24.60 16.59 17.80
CA ALA A 222 24.08 16.02 19.03
C ALA A 222 22.57 16.22 19.16
N GLN A 223 22.06 17.42 18.85
CA GLN A 223 20.62 17.68 18.85
C GLN A 223 19.86 16.80 17.87
N VAL A 224 20.37 16.59 16.65
CA VAL A 224 19.74 15.73 15.64
C VAL A 224 19.63 14.30 16.16
N ILE A 225 20.72 13.75 16.69
CA ILE A 225 20.75 12.35 17.18
C ILE A 225 19.86 12.19 18.40
N LEU A 226 19.94 13.10 19.37
CA LEU A 226 19.09 13.07 20.56
C LEU A 226 17.62 13.26 20.19
N ASN A 227 17.28 14.19 19.30
CA ASN A 227 15.91 14.36 18.84
C ASN A 227 15.39 13.09 18.15
N PHE A 228 16.22 12.44 17.34
CA PHE A 228 15.86 11.17 16.69
C PHE A 228 15.51 10.07 17.70
N THR A 229 16.15 10.03 18.88
CA THR A 229 15.84 9.04 19.93
C THR A 229 14.51 9.25 20.63
N HIS A 230 13.95 10.46 20.58
CA HIS A 230 12.68 10.78 21.23
C HIS A 230 11.49 10.29 20.41
N TRP A 231 10.41 9.93 21.11
CA TRP A 231 9.13 9.69 20.46
C TRP A 231 8.54 11.03 20.00
N PRO A 232 8.14 11.19 18.73
CA PRO A 232 7.57 12.45 18.25
C PRO A 232 6.22 12.72 18.93
N GLU A 233 6.04 13.91 19.49
CA GLU A 233 4.84 14.28 20.26
C GLU A 233 3.55 14.26 19.42
N GLU A 234 3.66 14.56 18.13
CA GLU A 234 2.53 14.61 17.19
C GLU A 234 2.09 13.22 16.73
N ARG A 235 2.83 12.16 17.08
CA ARG A 235 2.57 10.80 16.60
C ARG A 235 1.86 9.96 17.64
N GLU A 236 0.71 9.42 17.24
CA GLU A 236 -0.02 8.42 18.01
C GLU A 236 0.81 7.14 18.14
N ASP A 237 0.93 6.62 19.38
CA ASP A 237 1.58 5.33 19.63
C ASP A 237 0.69 4.22 19.07
N PRO A 238 1.19 3.32 18.19
CA PRO A 238 0.41 2.19 17.71
C PRO A 238 -0.16 1.30 18.83
N ILE A 239 0.42 1.35 20.03
CA ILE A 239 -0.06 0.65 21.23
C ILE A 239 -1.30 1.34 21.82
N ASP A 240 -1.49 2.65 21.62
CA ASP A 240 -2.67 3.38 22.12
C ASP A 240 -3.95 2.85 21.49
N TRP A 241 -3.91 2.45 20.21
CA TRP A 241 -5.02 1.75 19.57
C TRP A 241 -5.44 0.49 20.36
N ALA A 242 -4.47 -0.28 20.87
CA ALA A 242 -4.74 -1.49 21.65
C ALA A 242 -5.29 -1.17 23.07
N LYS A 243 -5.02 0.02 23.61
CA LYS A 243 -5.62 0.49 24.86
C LYS A 243 -7.10 0.80 24.68
N GLU A 244 -7.47 1.39 23.54
CA GLU A 244 -8.85 1.81 23.24
C GLU A 244 -9.75 0.65 22.79
N HIS A 245 -9.24 -0.25 21.95
CA HIS A 245 -10.04 -1.32 21.33
C HIS A 245 -10.09 -2.62 22.15
N GLY A 246 -9.49 -2.62 23.33
CA GLY A 246 -9.55 -3.73 24.28
C GLY A 246 -8.52 -4.83 24.01
N SER A 247 -8.25 -5.59 25.07
CA SER A 247 -7.17 -6.56 25.14
C SER A 247 -7.25 -7.64 24.07
N TYR A 248 -6.09 -7.97 23.49
CA TYR A 248 -5.92 -9.20 22.72
C TYR A 248 -6.39 -10.40 23.58
N PRO A 249 -7.40 -11.18 23.12
CA PRO A 249 -8.09 -12.16 23.95
C PRO A 249 -7.19 -13.33 24.40
N ASN A 250 -6.03 -13.49 23.78
CA ASN A 250 -5.05 -14.51 24.14
C ASN A 250 -3.93 -14.01 25.08
N SER A 251 -3.83 -12.71 25.36
CA SER A 251 -2.74 -12.15 26.19
C SER A 251 -2.74 -12.64 27.63
N TYR A 252 -3.89 -13.09 28.12
CA TYR A 252 -4.05 -13.58 29.50
C TYR A 252 -4.01 -15.11 29.62
N LYS A 253 -3.58 -15.83 28.58
CA LYS A 253 -3.44 -17.29 28.64
C LYS A 253 -2.08 -17.71 29.20
N GLY A 254 -2.07 -18.79 29.99
CA GLY A 254 -0.86 -19.34 30.59
C GLY A 254 -0.35 -18.56 31.81
N LYS A 255 0.75 -19.02 32.40
CA LYS A 255 1.32 -18.44 33.64
C LYS A 255 1.67 -16.96 33.48
N ILE A 256 2.27 -16.59 32.34
CA ILE A 256 2.62 -15.19 32.03
C ILE A 256 1.37 -14.31 31.93
N GLY A 257 0.28 -14.83 31.34
CA GLY A 257 -0.97 -14.09 31.22
C GLY A 257 -1.67 -13.85 32.56
N ILE A 258 -1.47 -14.73 33.55
CA ILE A 258 -1.95 -14.52 34.92
C ILE A 258 -1.17 -13.37 35.57
N TYR A 259 0.17 -13.40 35.51
CA TYR A 259 1.01 -12.32 36.06
C TYR A 259 0.74 -10.97 35.38
N LEU A 260 0.50 -10.97 34.07
CA LEU A 260 0.12 -9.75 33.35
C LEU A 260 -1.21 -9.19 33.85
N ARG A 261 -2.18 -10.06 34.15
CA ARG A 261 -3.48 -9.63 34.71
C ARG A 261 -3.31 -9.02 36.10
N GLU A 262 -2.55 -9.68 36.96
CA GLU A 262 -2.25 -9.20 38.32
C GLU A 262 -1.58 -7.81 38.25
N TYR A 263 -0.53 -7.67 37.45
CA TYR A 263 0.15 -6.38 37.23
C TYR A 263 -0.80 -5.29 36.70
N MET A 264 -1.65 -5.62 35.72
CA MET A 264 -2.61 -4.66 35.16
C MET A 264 -3.64 -4.23 36.21
N GLN A 265 -4.06 -5.13 37.09
CA GLN A 265 -5.00 -4.83 38.15
C GLN A 265 -4.37 -3.93 39.22
N GLU A 266 -3.15 -4.22 39.64
CA GLU A 266 -2.37 -3.35 40.55
C GLU A 266 -2.16 -1.95 39.97
N GLU A 267 -1.89 -1.84 38.67
CA GLU A 267 -1.70 -0.57 37.99
C GLU A 267 -2.99 0.26 37.91
N ILE A 268 -4.15 -0.38 37.72
CA ILE A 268 -5.46 0.28 37.75
C ILE A 268 -5.74 0.82 39.16
N GLU A 269 -5.54 -0.01 40.20
CA GLU A 269 -5.76 0.38 41.60
C GLU A 269 -4.88 1.57 42.01
N ARG A 270 -3.60 1.55 41.63
CA ARG A 270 -2.65 2.66 41.85
C ARG A 270 -3.12 3.97 41.23
N LYS A 271 -3.56 3.92 39.96
CA LYS A 271 -4.08 5.09 39.24
C LYS A 271 -5.36 5.63 39.86
N GLU A 272 -6.24 4.76 40.36
CA GLU A 272 -7.43 5.18 41.09
C GLU A 272 -7.09 5.86 42.42
N GLU A 273 -6.14 5.33 43.18
CA GLU A 273 -5.70 5.93 44.43
C GLU A 273 -5.09 7.32 44.21
N GLU A 274 -4.22 7.48 43.21
CA GLU A 274 -3.67 8.78 42.83
C GLU A 274 -4.76 9.79 42.42
N ARG A 275 -5.76 9.35 41.64
CA ARG A 275 -6.91 10.18 41.29
C ARG A 275 -7.70 10.60 42.53
N ARG A 276 -7.88 9.71 43.51
CA ARG A 276 -8.54 10.02 44.79
C ARG A 276 -7.71 11.04 45.60
N ARG A 277 -6.39 10.87 45.69
CA ARG A 277 -5.48 11.81 46.38
C ARG A 277 -5.52 13.21 45.75
N ARG A 278 -5.39 13.32 44.42
CA ARG A 278 -5.46 14.60 43.69
C ARG A 278 -6.81 15.30 43.88
N LYS A 279 -7.92 14.54 43.95
CA LYS A 279 -9.24 15.10 44.25
C LYS A 279 -9.33 15.62 45.69
N ALA A 280 -8.74 14.90 46.66
CA ALA A 280 -8.71 15.33 48.06
C ALA A 280 -7.86 16.59 48.28
N GLU A 281 -6.74 16.74 47.56
CA GLU A 281 -5.89 17.93 47.61
C GLU A 281 -6.58 19.18 47.03
N LYS A 282 -7.37 19.03 45.97
CA LYS A 282 -8.12 20.16 45.36
C LYS A 282 -9.30 20.67 46.20
N VAL A 283 -9.74 19.90 47.19
CA VAL A 283 -10.87 20.24 48.08
C VAL A 283 -10.39 20.95 49.35
N ARG A 284 -9.09 20.91 49.64
CA ARG A 284 -8.46 21.67 50.72
C ARG A 284 -8.03 23.05 50.25
#